data_AF-A0A6L6J274-F1
#
_entry.id   AF-A0A6L6J274-F1
#
_cell.length_a   1.000
_cell.length_b   1.000
_cell.length_c   1.000
_cell.angle_alpha   90.00
_cell.angle_beta   90.00
_cell.angle_gamma   90.00
#
_symmetry.space_group_name_H-M   'P 1'
#
loop_
_entity.id
_entity.type
_entity.pdbx_description
1 polymer ?
#
loop_
_entity_poly.entity_id
_entity_poly.type
_entity_poly.pdbx_seq_one_letter_code
_entity_poly.pdbx_strand_id
1 'polypeptide(L)' 'MNVQTRDHHGSAGRQTRLEARPIARLRDKDNGRIIGLVYEWNTGETQMAWFGKARHEFDTETLT' A
#
# COMPACT_ATOMS: atom_id res chain seq x y z
N MET A 1 -40.57 -22.25 -11.76
CA MET A 1 -39.30 -22.43 -11.03
C MET A 1 -39.05 -21.13 -10.31
N ASN A 2 -39.34 -21.07 -9.01
CA ASN A 2 -39.35 -19.82 -8.26
C ASN A 2 -38.02 -19.73 -7.52
N VAL A 3 -37.10 -18.88 -8.00
CA VAL A 3 -35.82 -18.64 -7.31
C VAL A 3 -36.09 -17.63 -6.20
N GLN A 4 -36.21 -18.13 -4.97
CA GLN A 4 -36.17 -17.29 -3.77
C GLN A 4 -34.73 -16.86 -3.57
N THR A 5 -34.43 -15.60 -3.87
CA THR A 5 -33.20 -14.97 -3.42
C THR A 5 -33.30 -14.84 -1.89
N ARG A 6 -32.57 -15.69 -1.17
CA ARG A 6 -32.46 -15.59 0.28
C ARG A 6 -31.81 -14.24 0.61
N ASP A 7 -32.57 -13.38 1.27
CA ASP A 7 -32.09 -12.19 1.96
C ASP A 7 -31.07 -12.61 3.02
N HIS A 8 -29.78 -12.54 2.68
CA HIS A 8 -28.72 -12.62 3.67
C HIS A 8 -28.69 -11.31 4.45
N HIS A 9 -29.45 -11.28 5.55
CA HIS A 9 -29.15 -10.43 6.72
C HIS A 9 -27.82 -10.90 7.35
N GLY A 10 -26.72 -10.67 6.64
CA GLY A 10 -25.38 -10.76 7.19
C GLY A 10 -25.07 -9.42 7.83
N SER A 11 -24.95 -9.39 9.16
CA SER A 11 -24.39 -8.27 9.90
C SER A 11 -23.16 -7.75 9.16
N ALA A 12 -23.28 -6.58 8.54
CA ALA A 12 -22.19 -5.91 7.85
C ALA A 12 -21.20 -5.42 8.92
N GLY A 13 -20.41 -6.35 9.47
CA GLY A 13 -19.13 -6.02 10.06
C GLY A 13 -18.38 -5.30 8.95
N ARG A 14 -18.29 -3.98 9.07
CA ARG A 14 -17.65 -3.10 8.10
C ARG A 14 -16.18 -3.52 8.03
N GLN A 15 -15.87 -4.50 7.18
CA GLN A 15 -14.50 -4.85 6.88
C GLN A 15 -13.90 -3.61 6.23
N THR A 16 -13.08 -2.90 6.99
CA THR A 16 -12.36 -1.74 6.49
C THR A 16 -11.60 -2.20 5.26
N ARG A 17 -11.83 -1.54 4.12
CA ARG A 17 -11.18 -1.88 2.86
C ARG A 17 -9.67 -1.75 3.06
N LEU A 18 -8.90 -2.74 2.60
CA LEU A 18 -7.45 -2.62 2.60
C LEU A 18 -7.05 -1.49 1.65
N GLU A 19 -6.32 -0.53 2.20
CA GLU A 19 -5.82 0.64 1.48
C GLU A 19 -4.38 0.90 1.90
N ALA A 20 -3.57 1.32 0.93
CA ALA A 20 -2.19 1.71 1.17
C ALA A 20 -1.99 3.17 0.77
N ARG A 21 -1.27 3.93 1.59
CA ARG A 21 -0.92 5.33 1.32
C ARG A 21 0.60 5.48 1.23
N PRO A 22 1.12 6.31 0.31
CA PRO A 22 2.56 6.59 0.27
C PRO A 22 2.94 7.41 1.51
N ILE A 23 3.96 6.97 2.23
CA ILE A 23 4.50 7.64 3.44
C ILE A 23 5.92 8.16 3.26
N ALA A 24 6.69 7.60 2.31
CA ALA A 24 8.04 8.05 2.03
C ALA A 24 8.45 7.78 0.57
N ARG A 25 9.53 8.43 0.14
CA ARG A 25 10.19 8.21 -1.14
C ARG A 25 11.52 7.51 -0.92
N LEU A 26 11.86 6.59 -1.82
CA LEU A 26 13.19 5.98 -1.88
C LEU A 26 14.05 6.80 -2.84
N ARG A 27 15.17 7.34 -2.35
CA ARG A 27 16.10 8.17 -3.11
C ARG A 27 17.42 7.44 -3.28
N ASP A 28 17.88 7.33 -4.52
CA ASP A 28 19.18 6.77 -4.86
C ASP A 28 20.30 7.64 -4.26
N LYS A 29 21.26 7.01 -3.59
CA LYS A 29 22.37 7.72 -2.94
C LYS A 29 23.40 8.29 -3.90
N ASP A 30 23.55 7.70 -5.08
CA ASP A 30 24.59 8.04 -6.04
C ASP A 30 24.21 9.29 -6.86
N ASN A 31 22.98 9.31 -7.38
CA ASN A 31 22.50 10.38 -8.26
C ASN A 31 21.32 11.18 -7.68
N GLY A 32 20.82 10.82 -6.51
CA GLY A 32 19.72 11.53 -5.85
C GLY A 32 18.35 11.34 -6.52
N ARG A 33 18.19 10.39 -7.44
CA ARG A 33 16.93 10.15 -8.16
C ARG A 33 15.96 9.34 -7.30
N ILE A 34 14.66 9.59 -7.47
CA ILE A 34 13.64 8.76 -6.83
C ILE A 34 13.57 7.41 -7.54
N ILE A 35 13.80 6.33 -6.78
CA ILE A 35 13.84 4.94 -7.27
C ILE A 35 12.72 4.08 -6.70
N GLY A 36 11.86 4.66 -5.88
CA GLY A 36 10.69 3.97 -5.35
C GLY A 36 9.93 4.79 -4.32
N LEU A 37 8.92 4.16 -3.73
CA LEU A 37 8.06 4.70 -2.70
C LEU A 37 7.89 3.67 -1.58
N VAL A 38 7.61 4.18 -0.39
CA VAL A 38 7.21 3.38 0.77
C VAL A 38 5.73 3.63 0.99
N TYR A 39 4.95 2.57 1.04
CA TYR A 39 3.53 2.59 1.32
C TYR A 39 3.27 2.02 2.71
N GLU A 40 2.34 2.62 3.43
CA GLU A 40 1.78 2.09 4.67
C GLU A 40 0.35 1.65 4.41
N TRP A 41 0.06 0.40 4.71
CA TRP A 41 -1.29 -0.13 4.73
C TRP A 41 -2.04 0.36 5.96
N ASN A 42 -3.36 0.48 5.86
CA ASN A 42 -4.22 0.75 7.02
C ASN A 42 -4.18 -0.34 8.12
N THR A 43 -3.49 -1.46 7.87
CA THR A 43 -3.14 -2.48 8.87
C THR A 43 -1.91 -2.11 9.70
N GLY A 44 -1.16 -1.07 9.33
CA GLY A 44 0.13 -0.71 9.90
C GLY A 44 1.33 -1.42 9.26
N GLU A 45 1.10 -2.30 8.27
CA GLU A 45 2.18 -2.91 7.51
C GLU A 45 2.79 -1.90 6.53
N THR A 46 4.10 -1.91 6.41
CA THR A 46 4.84 -1.05 5.47
C THR A 46 5.42 -1.87 4.34
N GLN A 47 5.23 -1.42 3.10
CA GLN A 47 5.74 -2.08 1.90
C GLN A 47 6.49 -1.11 0.99
N MET A 48 7.64 -1.55 0.49
CA MET A 48 8.45 -0.80 -0.47
C MET A 48 8.07 -1.18 -1.90
N ALA A 49 7.85 -0.18 -2.74
CA ALA A 49 7.60 -0.34 -4.16
C ALA A 49 8.71 0.33 -4.97
N TRP A 50 9.33 -0.43 -5.87
CA TRP A 50 10.50 -0.01 -6.64
C TRP A 50 10.13 0.38 -8.06
N PHE A 51 10.69 1.49 -8.53
CA PHE A 51 10.65 1.87 -9.94
C PHE A 51 11.76 1.12 -10.69
N GLY A 52 11.47 -0.14 -11.05
CA GLY A 52 12.40 -1.02 -11.74
C GLY A 52 13.14 -1.96 -10.79
N LYS A 53 14.46 -2.07 -10.93
CA LYS A 53 15.27 -2.99 -10.10
C LYS A 53 15.43 -2.43 -8.69
N ALA A 54 15.19 -3.28 -7.70
CA ALA A 54 15.50 -2.96 -6.31
C ALA A 54 17.00 -2.63 -6.15
N ARG A 55 17.30 -1.67 -5.27
CA ARG A 55 18.66 -1.26 -4.95
C ARG A 55 18.92 -1.51 -3.47
N HIS A 56 20.18 -1.80 -3.13
CA HIS A 56 20.58 -1.98 -1.73
C HIS A 56 20.92 -0.66 -1.03
N GLU A 57 21.31 0.36 -1.79
CA GLU A 57 21.75 1.64 -1.26
C GLU A 57 20.78 2.75 -1.65
N PHE A 58 20.04 3.23 -0.67
CA PHE A 58 19.05 4.28 -0.83
C PHE A 58 18.84 5.01 0.49
N ASP A 59 18.39 6.26 0.40
CA ASP A 59 17.84 7.01 1.51
C ASP A 59 16.32 7.00 1.44
N THR A 60 15.68 7.08 2.61
CA THR A 60 14.22 7.16 2.71
C THR A 60 13.85 8.57 3.15
N GLU A 61 13.08 9.29 2.33
CA GLU A 61 12.64 10.65 2.59
C GLU A 61 11.12 10.63 2.91
N THR A 62 10.76 10.90 4.17
CA THR A 62 9.36 10.93 4.60
C THR A 62 8.58 12.05 3.91
N LEU A 63 7.36 11.73 3.49
CA LEU A 63 6.42 12.70 2.96
C LEU A 63 5.75 13.43 4.14
N THR A 64 6.30 14.56 4.54
CA THR A 64 5.68 15.51 5.51
C THR A 64 4.53 16.29 4.89
#